data_AF-A0A9E5SC80-F1
#
_entry.id   AF-A0A9E5SC80-F1
#
_cell.length_a   1.000
_cell.length_b   1.000
_cell.length_c   1.000
_cell.angle_alpha   90.00
_cell.angle_beta   90.00
_cell.angle_gamma   90.00
#
_symmetry.space_group_name_H-M   'P 1'
#
loop_
_entity.id
_entity.type
_entity.pdbx_description
1 polymer ?
#
loop_
_entity_poly.entity_id
_entity_poly.type
_entity_poly.pdbx_seq_one_letter_code
_entity_poly.pdbx_strand_id
1 'polypeptide(L)'
;MQKHSSSFLSMTGNLFLVHLFFILLTPLVLNLGYFSAVLTLCYVLVLFIIGLKRSLALNISALKVLAAGYLSQLPGIIPSIFVIIKDLLPFPTIVFEFLVQVWQTPFYPVYPLLPRSSVADFPLYFMVNLFISMIIPLLPAAGAYVSKIKK
;
A
#
# COMPACT_ATOMS: atom_id res chain seq x y z
N MET A 1 6.31 -7.01 28.02
CA MET A 1 5.29 -6.95 26.94
C MET A 1 5.03 -5.53 26.41
N GLN A 2 4.98 -4.48 27.24
CA GLN A 2 4.72 -3.09 26.79
C GLN A 2 5.66 -2.58 25.68
N LYS A 3 6.98 -2.81 25.78
CA LYS A 3 7.98 -2.33 24.80
C LYS A 3 7.82 -2.94 23.39
N HIS A 4 7.28 -4.16 23.29
CA HIS A 4 7.03 -4.82 22.00
C HIS A 4 5.71 -4.37 21.36
N SER A 5 4.70 -4.04 22.18
CA SER A 5 3.44 -3.49 21.70
C SER A 5 3.64 -2.07 21.16
N SER A 6 4.39 -1.23 21.88
CA SER A 6 4.68 0.15 21.46
C SER A 6 5.47 0.22 20.15
N SER A 7 6.42 -0.69 19.94
CA SER A 7 7.23 -0.74 18.72
C SER A 7 6.44 -1.26 17.50
N PHE A 8 5.48 -2.18 17.72
CA PHE A 8 4.54 -2.61 16.68
C PHE A 8 3.58 -1.48 16.27
N LEU A 9 2.92 -0.83 17.24
CA LEU A 9 2.01 0.29 16.97
C LEU A 9 2.72 1.46 16.29
N SER A 10 3.94 1.79 16.74
CA SER A 10 4.77 2.80 16.09
C SER A 10 5.09 2.42 14.64
N MET A 11 5.39 1.15 14.36
CA MET A 11 5.62 0.69 12.99
C MET A 11 4.37 0.83 12.11
N THR A 12 3.20 0.39 12.59
CA THR A 12 1.93 0.53 11.89
C THR A 12 1.62 2.00 11.60
N GLY A 13 1.72 2.86 12.61
CA GLY A 13 1.47 4.30 12.46
C GLY A 13 2.42 4.96 11.47
N ASN A 14 3.72 4.61 11.51
CA ASN A 14 4.69 5.14 10.55
C ASN A 14 4.38 4.73 9.11
N LEU A 15 4.04 3.45 8.88
CA LEU A 15 3.68 2.98 7.54
C LEU A 15 2.42 3.66 7.02
N PHE A 16 1.42 3.84 7.89
CA PHE A 16 0.19 4.56 7.58
C PHE A 16 0.47 6.02 7.21
N LEU A 17 1.26 6.74 8.01
CA LEU A 17 1.63 8.14 7.75
C LEU A 17 2.45 8.29 6.47
N VAL A 18 3.37 7.37 6.19
CA VAL A 18 4.11 7.34 4.93
C VAL A 18 3.16 7.18 3.76
N HIS A 19 2.20 6.27 3.85
CA HIS A 19 1.20 6.10 2.80
C HIS A 19 0.38 7.37 2.57
N LEU A 20 -0.15 7.99 3.63
CA LEU A 20 -0.87 9.26 3.54
C LEU A 20 -0.01 10.37 2.93
N PHE A 21 1.26 10.47 3.30
CA PHE A 21 2.18 11.45 2.72
C PHE A 21 2.29 11.28 1.20
N PHE A 22 2.43 10.05 0.71
CA PHE A 22 2.48 9.79 -0.73
C PHE A 22 1.15 9.99 -1.44
N ILE A 23 0.01 9.75 -0.77
CA ILE A 23 -1.32 10.14 -1.30
C ILE A 23 -1.34 11.65 -1.55
N LEU A 24 -0.91 12.46 -0.59
CA LEU A 24 -0.93 13.93 -0.71
C LEU A 24 0.10 14.46 -1.72
N LEU A 25 1.25 13.80 -1.83
CA LEU A 25 2.32 14.20 -2.73
C LEU A 25 2.00 13.89 -4.20
N THR A 26 1.24 12.82 -4.46
CA THR A 26 1.00 12.35 -5.83
C THR A 26 0.31 13.39 -6.73
N PRO A 27 -0.80 14.04 -6.34
CA PRO A 27 -1.44 15.06 -7.17
C PRO A 27 -0.51 16.20 -7.58
N LEU A 28 0.46 16.55 -6.74
CA LEU A 28 1.43 17.62 -7.01
C LEU A 28 2.39 17.27 -8.15
N VAL A 29 2.69 15.99 -8.33
CA VAL A 29 3.67 15.50 -9.32
C VAL A 29 3.02 14.90 -10.57
N LEU A 30 1.71 14.64 -10.57
CA LEU A 30 1.01 14.07 -11.74
C LEU A 30 1.16 14.96 -12.99
N ASN A 31 1.30 16.28 -12.82
CA ASN A 31 1.53 17.23 -13.92
C ASN A 31 2.88 17.02 -14.64
N LEU A 32 3.78 16.20 -14.10
CA LEU A 32 5.06 15.85 -14.73
C LEU A 32 4.92 14.73 -15.79
N GLY A 33 3.70 14.26 -16.07
CA GLY A 33 3.44 13.22 -17.06
C GLY A 33 4.12 11.91 -16.71
N TYR A 34 4.81 11.28 -17.66
CA TYR A 34 5.49 9.99 -17.42
C TYR A 34 6.58 10.05 -16.33
N PHE A 35 7.19 11.22 -16.09
CA PHE A 35 8.18 11.37 -15.02
C PHE A 35 7.57 11.20 -13.62
N SER A 36 6.24 11.33 -13.48
CA SER A 36 5.56 11.09 -12.21
C SER A 36 5.72 9.65 -11.70
N ALA A 37 5.99 8.67 -12.58
CA ALA A 37 6.22 7.27 -12.20
C ALA A 37 7.41 7.10 -11.23
N VAL A 38 8.36 8.03 -11.24
CA VAL A 38 9.47 8.08 -10.27
C VAL A 38 8.94 8.19 -8.84
N LEU A 39 7.82 8.87 -8.61
CA LEU A 39 7.25 8.97 -7.27
C LEU A 39 6.79 7.60 -6.75
N THR A 40 6.12 6.80 -7.57
CA THR A 40 5.70 5.44 -7.19
C THR A 40 6.92 4.55 -6.91
N LEU A 41 8.00 4.69 -7.68
CA LEU A 41 9.27 3.99 -7.39
C LEU A 41 9.86 4.40 -6.04
N CYS A 42 9.90 5.71 -5.76
CA CYS A 42 10.32 6.23 -4.46
C CYS A 42 9.44 5.70 -3.33
N TYR A 43 8.12 5.63 -3.52
CA TYR A 43 7.19 5.08 -2.54
C TYR A 43 7.52 3.62 -2.19
N VAL A 44 7.64 2.76 -3.21
CA VAL A 44 8.00 1.35 -3.06
C VAL A 44 9.35 1.19 -2.35
N LEU A 45 10.34 2.00 -2.74
CA LEU A 45 11.68 1.98 -2.14
C LEU A 45 11.65 2.41 -0.67
N VAL A 46 10.90 3.46 -0.32
CA VAL A 46 10.76 3.93 1.06
C VAL A 46 10.17 2.84 1.95
N LEU A 47 9.11 2.15 1.50
CA LEU A 47 8.53 1.04 2.24
C LEU A 47 9.54 -0.07 2.53
N PHE A 48 10.30 -0.48 1.50
CA PHE A 48 11.35 -1.48 1.64
C PHE A 48 12.43 -1.04 2.64
N ILE A 49 12.92 0.21 2.52
CA ILE A 49 13.94 0.78 3.40
C ILE A 49 13.44 0.87 4.85
N ILE A 50 12.18 1.24 5.08
CA ILE A 50 11.60 1.28 6.42
C ILE A 50 11.64 -0.13 7.03
N GLY A 51 11.21 -1.15 6.29
CA GLY A 51 11.31 -2.54 6.71
C GLY A 51 12.72 -2.96 7.08
N LEU A 52 13.68 -2.65 6.20
CA LEU A 52 15.10 -2.95 6.37
C LEU A 52 15.69 -2.28 7.62
N LYS A 53 15.52 -0.97 7.77
CA LYS A 53 16.12 -0.19 8.87
C LYS A 53 15.43 -0.44 10.20
N ARG A 54 14.09 -0.52 10.23
CA ARG A 54 13.33 -0.67 11.48
C ARG A 54 13.44 -2.08 12.04
N SER A 55 13.56 -3.12 11.21
CA SER A 55 13.81 -4.47 11.71
C SER A 55 15.18 -4.56 12.41
N LEU A 56 16.22 -3.91 11.86
CA LEU A 56 17.53 -3.81 12.50
C LEU A 56 17.48 -3.05 13.83
N ALA A 57 16.84 -1.88 13.85
CA ALA A 57 16.84 -0.99 15.01
C ALA A 57 15.92 -1.46 16.15
N LEU A 58 14.76 -2.05 15.83
CA LEU A 58 13.73 -2.41 16.81
C LEU A 58 13.70 -3.91 17.12
N ASN A 59 14.55 -4.71 16.48
CA ASN A 59 14.59 -6.18 16.58
C ASN A 59 13.20 -6.83 16.38
N ILE A 60 12.44 -6.32 15.40
CA ILE A 60 11.09 -6.80 15.06
C ILE A 60 11.22 -7.86 13.95
N SER A 61 10.46 -8.96 14.07
CA SER A 61 10.43 -10.01 13.05
C SER A 61 9.73 -9.55 11.76
N ALA A 62 10.10 -10.15 10.63
CA ALA A 62 9.45 -9.89 9.34
C ALA A 62 7.93 -10.13 9.40
N LEU A 63 7.47 -11.15 10.14
CA LEU A 63 6.04 -11.41 10.36
C LEU A 63 5.32 -10.25 11.07
N LYS A 64 5.95 -9.65 12.09
CA LYS A 64 5.38 -8.48 12.78
C LYS A 64 5.38 -7.24 11.89
N VAL A 65 6.41 -7.08 11.04
CA VAL A 65 6.45 -6.00 10.03
C VAL A 65 5.34 -6.19 8.99
N LEU A 66 5.12 -7.42 8.53
CA LEU A 66 4.03 -7.77 7.62
C LEU A 66 2.66 -7.45 8.24
N ALA A 67 2.42 -7.88 9.48
CA ALA A 67 1.19 -7.59 10.20
C ALA A 67 0.97 -6.06 10.37
N ALA A 68 2.04 -5.30 10.69
CA ALA A 68 1.97 -3.85 10.76
C ALA A 68 1.65 -3.23 9.39
N GLY A 69 2.22 -3.79 8.31
CA GLY A 69 1.90 -3.43 6.93
C GLY A 69 0.42 -3.61 6.61
N TYR A 70 -0.14 -4.79 6.88
CA TYR A 70 -1.57 -5.04 6.67
C TYR A 70 -2.46 -4.10 7.50
N LEU A 71 -2.13 -3.88 8.77
CA LEU A 71 -2.88 -2.94 9.61
C LEU A 71 -2.83 -1.51 9.06
N SER A 72 -1.68 -1.08 8.54
CA SER A 72 -1.53 0.26 7.96
C SER A 72 -2.33 0.43 6.66
N GLN A 73 -2.69 -0.67 5.99
CA GLN A 73 -3.39 -0.68 4.70
C GLN A 73 -4.88 -1.04 4.83
N LEU A 74 -5.41 -1.21 6.05
CA LEU A 74 -6.83 -1.51 6.27
C LEU A 74 -7.80 -0.56 5.54
N PRO A 75 -7.56 0.77 5.48
CA PRO A 75 -8.45 1.66 4.75
C PRO A 75 -8.50 1.42 3.24
N GLY A 76 -7.53 0.73 2.66
CA GLY A 76 -7.59 0.26 1.28
C GLY A 76 -8.09 -1.18 1.16
N ILE A 77 -7.69 -2.06 2.07
CA ILE A 77 -8.05 -3.49 2.08
C ILE A 77 -9.56 -3.66 2.25
N ILE A 78 -10.14 -3.01 3.27
CA ILE A 78 -11.56 -3.21 3.62
C ILE A 78 -12.45 -2.77 2.46
N PRO A 79 -12.32 -1.56 1.89
CA PRO A 79 -13.10 -1.18 0.71
C PRO A 79 -12.88 -2.10 -0.50
N SER A 80 -11.64 -2.57 -0.73
CA SER A 80 -11.36 -3.48 -1.84
C SER A 80 -12.14 -4.79 -1.71
N ILE A 81 -12.26 -5.34 -0.50
CA ILE A 81 -13.06 -6.55 -0.24
C ILE A 81 -14.53 -6.30 -0.58
N PHE A 82 -15.12 -5.18 -0.12
CA PHE A 82 -16.52 -4.84 -0.44
C PHE A 82 -16.75 -4.71 -1.94
N VAL A 83 -15.82 -4.13 -2.68
CA VAL A 83 -15.91 -4.04 -4.15
C VAL A 83 -15.80 -5.41 -4.80
N ILE A 84 -14.91 -6.28 -4.32
CA ILE A 84 -14.74 -7.64 -4.86
C ILE A 84 -16.01 -8.48 -4.68
N ILE A 85 -16.67 -8.39 -3.51
CA ILE A 85 -17.87 -9.17 -3.19
C ILE A 85 -19.18 -8.45 -3.54
N LYS A 86 -19.13 -7.38 -4.35
CA LYS A 86 -20.26 -6.48 -4.61
C LYS A 86 -21.57 -7.21 -4.98
N ASP A 87 -21.48 -8.30 -5.73
CA ASP A 87 -22.65 -9.05 -6.23
C ASP A 87 -23.38 -9.83 -5.12
N LEU A 88 -22.76 -9.96 -3.94
CA LEU A 88 -23.33 -10.60 -2.75
C LEU A 88 -23.94 -9.59 -1.77
N LEU A 89 -23.81 -8.28 -2.04
CA LEU A 89 -24.20 -7.23 -1.11
C LEU A 89 -25.57 -6.63 -1.50
N PRO A 90 -26.43 -6.33 -0.52
CA PRO A 90 -27.74 -5.73 -0.77
C PRO A 90 -27.69 -4.20 -0.94
N PHE A 91 -26.50 -3.61 -1.14
CA PHE A 91 -26.31 -2.15 -1.21
C PHE A 91 -25.24 -1.76 -2.26
N PRO A 92 -25.31 -0.54 -2.81
CA PRO A 92 -24.35 -0.09 -3.83
C PRO A 92 -22.94 0.10 -3.25
N THR A 93 -21.92 -0.28 -4.03
CA THR A 93 -20.50 -0.24 -3.61
C THR A 93 -19.75 1.03 -4.00
N ILE A 94 -20.41 2.02 -4.59
CA ILE A 94 -19.76 3.20 -5.20
C ILE A 94 -18.87 3.98 -4.22
N VAL A 95 -19.25 4.06 -2.95
CA VAL A 95 -18.44 4.70 -1.91
C VAL A 95 -17.13 3.92 -1.68
N PHE A 96 -17.19 2.59 -1.69
CA PHE A 96 -16.00 1.76 -1.54
C PHE A 96 -15.09 1.85 -2.75
N GLU A 97 -15.65 1.91 -3.96
CA GLU A 97 -14.88 2.11 -5.20
C GLU A 97 -14.10 3.44 -5.17
N PHE A 98 -14.74 4.51 -4.67
CA PHE A 98 -14.08 5.80 -4.45
C PHE A 98 -12.98 5.70 -3.39
N LEU A 99 -13.23 5.04 -2.26
CA LEU A 99 -12.23 4.89 -1.20
C LEU A 99 -10.99 4.11 -1.68
N VAL A 100 -11.18 3.03 -2.44
CA VAL A 100 -10.07 2.27 -3.06
C VAL A 100 -9.25 3.19 -3.96
N GLN A 101 -9.91 3.97 -4.81
CA GLN A 101 -9.25 4.91 -5.73
C GLN A 101 -8.40 5.94 -4.97
N VAL A 102 -8.96 6.58 -3.95
CA VAL A 102 -8.22 7.54 -3.10
C VAL A 102 -7.05 6.85 -2.42
N TRP A 103 -7.24 5.67 -1.86
CA TRP A 103 -6.17 4.95 -1.15
C TRP A 103 -5.02 4.55 -2.09
N GLN A 104 -5.32 4.10 -3.31
CA GLN A 104 -4.29 3.72 -4.29
C GLN A 104 -3.65 4.88 -5.04
N THR A 105 -3.92 6.13 -4.66
CA THR A 105 -3.33 7.32 -5.29
C THR A 105 -1.81 7.20 -5.53
N PRO A 106 -0.96 6.67 -4.62
CA PRO A 106 0.49 6.55 -4.85
C PRO A 106 0.90 5.73 -6.08
N PHE A 107 0.00 4.93 -6.66
CA PHE A 107 0.24 4.13 -7.86
C PHE A 107 -0.37 4.74 -9.12
N TYR A 108 -1.14 5.83 -9.02
CA TYR A 108 -1.71 6.50 -10.19
C TYR A 108 -0.67 6.86 -11.26
N PRO A 109 0.56 7.31 -10.91
CA PRO A 109 1.60 7.59 -11.89
C PRO A 109 2.00 6.43 -12.80
N VAL A 110 1.78 5.18 -12.40
CA VAL A 110 2.15 4.00 -13.20
C VAL A 110 0.98 3.46 -14.04
N TYR A 111 -0.25 3.93 -13.82
CA TYR A 111 -1.41 3.44 -14.60
C TYR A 111 -1.36 3.78 -16.09
N PRO A 112 -0.83 4.95 -16.53
CA PRO A 112 -0.64 5.21 -17.95
C PRO A 112 0.29 4.21 -18.65
N LEU A 113 1.07 3.42 -17.90
CA LEU A 113 1.94 2.36 -18.43
C LEU A 113 1.21 1.03 -18.59
N LEU A 114 0.03 0.87 -17.98
CA LEU A 114 -0.79 -0.33 -18.13
C LEU A 114 -1.51 -0.31 -19.49
N PRO A 115 -1.75 -1.49 -20.09
CA PRO A 115 -2.60 -1.59 -21.28
C PRO A 115 -3.96 -0.94 -21.03
N ARG A 116 -4.46 -0.18 -22.01
CA ARG A 116 -5.83 0.35 -22.01
C ARG A 116 -6.82 -0.78 -22.34
N SER A 117 -6.98 -1.70 -21.42
CA SER A 117 -7.93 -2.82 -21.52
C SER A 117 -8.90 -2.82 -20.34
N SER A 118 -10.00 -3.55 -20.49
CA SER A 118 -10.98 -3.80 -19.45
C SER A 118 -11.20 -5.30 -19.26
N VAL A 119 -11.64 -5.68 -18.06
CA VAL A 119 -12.07 -7.04 -17.71
C VAL A 119 -13.45 -6.92 -17.09
N ALA A 120 -14.45 -7.60 -17.65
CA ALA A 120 -15.84 -7.54 -17.18
C ALA A 120 -16.34 -6.07 -16.99
N ASP A 121 -16.11 -5.24 -18.00
CA ASP A 121 -16.45 -3.80 -18.04
C ASP A 121 -15.69 -2.89 -17.06
N PHE A 122 -14.79 -3.44 -16.24
CA PHE A 122 -13.92 -2.66 -15.38
C PHE A 122 -12.58 -2.37 -16.04
N PRO A 123 -12.06 -1.13 -15.96
CA PRO A 123 -10.71 -0.82 -16.42
C PRO A 123 -9.66 -1.68 -15.69
N LEU A 124 -8.65 -2.17 -16.43
CA LEU A 124 -7.60 -3.02 -15.86
C LEU A 124 -6.88 -2.37 -14.67
N TYR A 125 -6.62 -1.05 -14.74
CA TYR A 125 -5.99 -0.32 -13.63
C TYR A 125 -6.85 -0.38 -12.35
N PHE A 126 -8.18 -0.37 -12.49
CA PHE A 126 -9.08 -0.46 -11.35
C PHE A 126 -9.03 -1.85 -10.71
N MET A 127 -8.96 -2.91 -11.53
CA MET A 127 -8.77 -4.27 -11.03
C MET A 127 -7.45 -4.40 -10.28
N VAL A 128 -6.37 -3.83 -10.80
CA VAL A 128 -5.06 -3.81 -10.13
C VAL A 128 -5.17 -3.11 -8.76
N ASN A 129 -5.92 -2.00 -8.65
CA ASN A 129 -6.09 -1.26 -7.40
C ASN A 129 -6.68 -2.08 -6.26
N LEU A 130 -7.58 -3.01 -6.58
CA LEU A 130 -8.21 -3.89 -5.58
C LEU A 130 -7.19 -4.81 -4.89
N PHE A 131 -6.11 -5.15 -5.59
CA PHE A 131 -5.09 -6.07 -5.08
C PHE A 131 -3.83 -5.36 -4.57
N ILE A 132 -3.54 -4.14 -5.02
CA ILE A 132 -2.33 -3.40 -4.60
C ILE A 132 -2.25 -3.33 -3.06
N SER A 133 -3.33 -2.97 -2.36
CA SER A 133 -3.35 -2.93 -0.89
C SER A 133 -2.99 -4.25 -0.20
N MET A 134 -3.25 -5.38 -0.86
CA MET A 134 -2.92 -6.72 -0.34
C MET A 134 -1.44 -7.07 -0.55
N ILE A 135 -0.81 -6.44 -1.56
CA ILE A 135 0.56 -6.70 -1.99
C ILE A 135 1.55 -5.72 -1.34
N ILE A 136 1.21 -4.44 -1.19
CA ILE A 136 2.07 -3.40 -0.60
C ILE A 136 2.71 -3.85 0.74
N PRO A 137 1.98 -4.48 1.69
CA PRO A 137 2.55 -4.93 2.96
C PRO A 137 3.75 -5.89 2.83
N LEU A 138 3.88 -6.58 1.69
CA LEU A 138 5.01 -7.47 1.42
C LEU A 138 6.32 -6.71 1.26
N LEU A 139 6.30 -5.45 0.81
CA LEU A 139 7.50 -4.63 0.60
C LEU A 139 8.28 -4.35 1.90
N PRO A 140 7.67 -3.78 2.96
CA PRO A 140 8.37 -3.60 4.23
C PRO A 140 8.73 -4.96 4.87
N ALA A 141 7.90 -6.00 4.69
CA ALA A 141 8.22 -7.35 5.19
C ALA A 141 9.46 -7.94 4.50
N ALA A 142 9.60 -7.77 3.19
CA ALA A 142 10.77 -8.18 2.41
C ALA A 142 12.03 -7.44 2.88
N GLY A 143 11.95 -6.12 3.08
CA GLY A 143 13.05 -5.34 3.65
C GLY A 143 13.48 -5.88 5.02
N ALA A 144 12.52 -6.17 5.89
CA ALA A 144 12.78 -6.76 7.21
C ALA A 144 13.41 -8.16 7.13
N TYR A 145 12.97 -8.99 6.19
CA TYR A 145 13.53 -10.32 5.96
C TYR A 145 15.00 -10.25 5.50
N VAL A 146 15.31 -9.42 4.52
CA VAL A 146 16.68 -9.18 4.04
C VAL A 146 17.59 -8.69 5.17
N SER A 147 17.07 -7.87 6.08
CA SER A 147 17.82 -7.37 7.23
C SER A 147 18.34 -8.48 8.16
N LYS A 148 17.61 -9.60 8.24
CA LYS A 148 17.98 -10.75 9.08
C LYS A 148 19.01 -11.66 8.42
N ILE A 149 18.99 -11.78 7.09
CA ILE A 149 19.98 -12.59 6.34
C ILE A 149 21.37 -11.95 6.43
N LYS A 150 21.45 -10.63 6.57
CA LYS A 150 22.72 -9.89 6.68
C LYS A 150 23.33 -9.89 8.08
N LYS A 151 22.73 -10.57 9.06
CA LYS A 151 23.28 -10.76 10.41
C LYS A 151 23.82 -12.18 10.54
#